data_AF-A0A9E2R4V2-F1
#
_entry.id   AF-A0A9E2R4V2-F1
#
_cell.length_a   1.000
_cell.length_b   1.000
_cell.length_c   1.000
_cell.angle_alpha   90.00
_cell.angle_beta   90.00
_cell.angle_gamma   90.00
#
_symmetry.space_group_name_H-M   'P 1'
#
loop_
_entity.id
_entity.type
_entity.pdbx_description
1 polymer ?
#
loop_
_entity_poly.entity_id
_entity_poly.type
_entity_poly.pdbx_seq_one_letter_code
_entity_poly.pdbx_strand_id
1 'polypeptide(L)'
;MSIKIELDLPDALAREAKASGLLESKSMTDLLSTELRRRKAAAELNTVLADIRAQPGEPMSPDEIQTEVDAVRRERRAGEARR
;
A
#
# COMPACT_ATOMS: atom_id res chain seq x y z
N MET A 1 3.91 -23.12 -13.21
CA MET A 1 3.98 -24.15 -12.15
C MET A 1 2.70 -24.06 -11.33
N SER A 2 2.08 -25.18 -10.95
CA SER A 2 0.88 -25.21 -10.10
C SER A 2 1.20 -25.87 -8.76
N ILE A 3 0.58 -25.37 -7.69
CA ILE A 3 0.71 -25.88 -6.33
C ILE A 3 -0.66 -26.40 -5.90
N LYS A 4 -0.72 -27.57 -5.26
CA LYS A 4 -1.94 -28.08 -4.63
C LYS A 4 -1.98 -27.63 -3.18
N ILE A 5 -3.13 -27.14 -2.75
CA ILE A 5 -3.40 -26.74 -1.37
C ILE A 5 -4.62 -27.51 -0.87
N GLU A 6 -4.54 -28.00 0.36
CA GLU A 6 -5.68 -28.56 1.09
C GLU A 6 -6.14 -27.50 2.10
N LEU A 7 -7.45 -27.28 2.17
CA LEU A 7 -8.06 -26.24 3.00
C LEU A 7 -9.17 -26.87 3.82
N ASP A 8 -9.10 -26.70 5.14
CA ASP A 8 -10.20 -27.04 6.04
C ASP A 8 -11.18 -25.86 6.07
N LEU A 9 -12.26 -25.99 5.32
CA LEU A 9 -13.33 -25.00 5.25
C LEU A 9 -14.62 -25.56 5.85
N PRO A 10 -15.42 -24.74 6.56
CA PRO A 10 -16.76 -25.13 6.93
C PRO A 10 -17.58 -25.53 5.70
N ASP A 11 -18.33 -26.61 5.82
CA ASP A 11 -19.09 -27.23 4.72
C ASP A 11 -19.98 -26.23 3.97
N ALA A 12 -20.68 -25.36 4.71
CA ALA A 12 -21.54 -24.33 4.15
C ALA A 12 -20.75 -23.33 3.29
N LEU A 13 -19.59 -22.87 3.80
CA LEU A 13 -18.73 -21.92 3.10
C LEU A 13 -18.10 -22.55 1.86
N ALA A 14 -17.67 -23.80 1.95
CA ALA A 14 -17.10 -24.53 0.81
C ALA A 14 -18.13 -24.69 -0.33
N ARG A 15 -19.38 -24.99 0.00
CA ARG A 15 -20.47 -25.11 -0.99
C ARG A 15 -20.77 -23.77 -1.67
N GLU A 16 -20.88 -22.70 -0.89
CA GLU A 16 -21.12 -21.35 -1.42
C GLU A 16 -19.97 -20.89 -2.32
N ALA A 17 -18.74 -20.98 -1.83
CA ALA A 17 -17.54 -20.60 -2.58
C ALA A 17 -17.36 -21.43 -3.86
N LYS A 18 -17.75 -22.70 -3.84
CA LYS A 18 -17.78 -23.55 -5.05
C LYS A 18 -18.87 -23.09 -6.02
N ALA A 19 -20.09 -22.86 -5.53
CA ALA A 19 -21.22 -22.43 -6.36
C ALA A 19 -20.98 -21.06 -7.02
N SER A 20 -20.27 -20.15 -6.35
CA SER A 20 -19.91 -18.84 -6.88
C SER A 20 -18.69 -18.86 -7.82
N GLY A 21 -18.05 -20.03 -8.03
CA GLY A 21 -16.82 -20.14 -8.80
C GLY A 21 -15.61 -19.49 -8.13
N LEU A 22 -15.69 -19.20 -6.82
CA LEU A 22 -14.59 -18.59 -6.07
C LEU A 22 -13.43 -19.58 -5.92
N LEU A 23 -13.70 -20.88 -5.79
CA LEU A 23 -12.68 -21.94 -5.69
C LEU A 23 -12.01 -22.30 -7.04
N GLU A 24 -12.40 -21.67 -8.14
CA GLU A 24 -11.74 -21.84 -9.43
C GLU A 24 -10.33 -21.26 -9.42
N SER A 25 -9.40 -21.89 -10.14
CA SER A 25 -7.97 -21.53 -10.09
C SER A 25 -7.70 -20.05 -10.40
N LYS A 26 -8.44 -19.47 -11.33
CA LYS A 26 -8.32 -18.04 -11.67
C LYS A 26 -8.80 -17.14 -10.53
N SER A 27 -10.01 -17.37 -10.04
CA SER A 27 -10.61 -16.62 -8.93
C SER A 27 -9.75 -16.68 -7.67
N MET A 28 -9.16 -17.85 -7.37
CA MET A 28 -8.22 -18.00 -6.25
C MET A 28 -6.91 -17.28 -6.45
N THR A 29 -6.38 -17.27 -7.67
CA THR A 29 -5.18 -16.48 -7.98
C THR A 29 -5.45 -14.99 -7.76
N ASP A 30 -6.59 -14.48 -8.22
CA ASP A 30 -6.95 -13.08 -8.08
C ASP A 30 -7.21 -12.68 -6.62
N LEU A 31 -7.88 -13.55 -5.84
CA LEU A 31 -8.10 -13.34 -4.41
C LEU A 31 -6.78 -13.31 -3.63
N LEU A 32 -5.90 -14.29 -3.85
CA LEU A 32 -4.60 -14.36 -3.19
C LEU A 32 -3.72 -13.16 -3.57
N SER A 33 -3.68 -12.79 -4.85
CA SER A 33 -2.94 -11.62 -5.32
C SER A 33 -3.43 -10.33 -4.68
N THR A 34 -4.74 -10.17 -4.57
CA THR A 34 -5.35 -8.99 -3.96
C THR A 34 -5.07 -8.92 -2.46
N GLU A 35 -5.19 -10.02 -1.74
CA GLU A 35 -4.90 -10.07 -0.31
C GLU A 35 -3.40 -9.85 -0.03
N LEU A 36 -2.51 -10.43 -0.83
CA LEU A 36 -1.07 -10.18 -0.73
C LEU A 36 -0.73 -8.71 -0.95
N ARG A 37 -1.30 -8.07 -1.98
CA ARG A 37 -1.12 -6.63 -2.22
C ARG A 37 -1.62 -5.80 -1.06
N ARG A 38 -2.80 -6.11 -0.51
CA ARG A 38 -3.37 -5.42 0.65
C ARG A 38 -2.46 -5.51 1.87
N ARG A 39 -1.94 -6.71 2.18
CA ARG A 39 -1.01 -6.93 3.29
C ARG A 39 0.31 -6.22 3.09
N LYS A 40 0.86 -6.25 1.87
CA LYS A 40 2.11 -5.56 1.53
C LYS A 40 1.98 -4.05 1.71
N ALA A 41 0.91 -3.45 1.18
CA ALA A 41 0.64 -2.03 1.33
C ALA A 41 0.51 -1.61 2.81
N ALA A 42 -0.18 -2.43 3.62
CA ALA A 42 -0.29 -2.18 5.06
C ALA A 42 1.08 -2.26 5.77
N ALA A 43 1.91 -3.25 5.41
CA ALA A 43 3.25 -3.39 5.96
C ALA A 43 4.15 -2.20 5.56
N GLU A 44 4.15 -1.81 4.29
CA GLU A 44 4.89 -0.65 3.77
C GLU A 44 4.49 0.65 4.49
N LEU A 45 3.18 0.88 4.66
CA LEU A 45 2.69 2.04 5.42
C LEU A 45 3.19 2.04 6.86
N ASN A 46 3.15 0.89 7.54
CA ASN A 46 3.64 0.77 8.91
C ASN A 46 5.14 1.05 9.01
N THR A 47 5.93 0.58 8.05
CA THR A 47 7.37 0.88 7.97
C THR A 47 7.60 2.37 7.80
N VAL A 48 6.94 3.02 6.83
CA VAL A 48 7.07 4.46 6.59
C VAL A 48 6.66 5.27 7.83
N LEU A 49 5.57 4.90 8.50
CA LEU A 49 5.13 5.57 9.72
C LEU A 49 6.11 5.38 10.89
N ALA A 50 6.76 4.22 11.00
CA ALA A 50 7.79 3.99 11.99
C ALA A 50 9.01 4.89 11.73
N ASP A 51 9.44 4.99 10.47
CA ASP A 51 10.57 5.83 10.08
C ASP A 51 10.29 7.32 10.33
N ILE A 52 9.08 7.79 10.00
CA ILE A 52 8.65 9.17 10.29
C ILE A 52 8.66 9.45 11.80
N ARG A 53 8.12 8.53 12.61
CA ARG A 53 8.09 8.70 14.08
C ARG A 53 9.48 8.65 14.72
N ALA A 54 10.43 7.99 14.07
CA ALA A 54 11.81 7.91 14.54
C ALA A 54 12.64 9.15 14.19
N GLN A 55 12.13 10.05 13.33
CA GLN A 55 12.87 11.27 12.98
C GLN A 55 13.05 12.17 14.22
N PRO A 56 14.29 12.60 14.51
CA PRO A 56 14.55 13.53 15.60
C PRO A 56 14.12 14.95 15.21
N GLY A 57 13.80 15.77 16.23
CA GLY A 57 13.46 17.18 16.06
C GLY A 57 12.02 17.49 16.46
N GLU A 58 11.74 18.79 16.60
CA GLU A 58 10.37 19.27 16.86
C GLU A 58 9.62 19.36 15.52
N PRO A 59 8.33 18.95 15.46
CA PRO A 59 7.53 19.13 14.26
C PRO A 59 7.44 20.60 13.88
N MET A 60 7.79 20.93 12.64
CA MET A 60 7.63 22.28 12.11
C MET A 60 6.15 22.65 12.07
N SER A 61 5.85 23.93 12.32
CA SER A 61 4.50 24.45 12.16
C SER A 61 4.08 24.44 10.68
N PRO A 62 2.77 24.43 10.37
CA PRO A 62 2.28 24.52 9.01
C PRO A 62 2.82 25.74 8.24
N ASP A 63 2.99 26.88 8.91
CA ASP A 63 3.47 28.13 8.31
C ASP A 63 4.96 28.06 7.94
N GLU A 64 5.77 27.44 8.79
CA GLU A 64 7.19 27.18 8.51
C GLU A 64 7.34 26.20 7.34
N ILE A 65 6.54 25.13 7.31
CA ILE A 65 6.51 24.18 6.18
C ILE A 65 6.15 24.90 4.88
N GLN A 66 5.12 25.75 4.90
CA GLN A 66 4.68 26.46 3.70
C GLN A 66 5.75 27.44 3.19
N THR A 67 6.44 28.12 4.11
CA THR A 67 7.55 29.03 3.78
C THR A 67 8.68 28.30 3.07
N GLU A 68 9.09 27.12 3.57
CA GLU A 68 10.12 26.28 2.95
C GLU A 68 9.69 25.75 1.58
N VAL A 69 8.45 25.26 1.47
CA VAL A 69 7.90 24.77 0.19
C VAL A 69 7.90 25.88 -0.86
N ASP A 70 7.51 27.10 -0.49
CA ASP A 70 7.51 28.22 -1.42
C ASP A 70 8.92 28.67 -1.82
N ALA A 71 9.89 28.59 -0.92
CA ALA A 71 11.30 28.84 -1.23
C ALA A 71 11.82 27.87 -2.30
N VAL A 72 11.65 26.56 -2.08
CA VAL A 72 12.07 25.52 -3.04
C VAL A 72 11.36 25.68 -4.38
N ARG A 73 10.05 26.00 -4.39
CA ARG A 73 9.30 26.24 -5.63
C ARG A 73 9.74 27.50 -6.38
N ARG A 74 10.15 28.56 -5.67
CA ARG A 74 10.71 29.77 -6.30
C ARG A 74 12.03 29.46 -6.98
N GLU A 75 12.92 28.75 -6.30
CA GLU A 75 14.22 28.34 -6.86
C GLU A 75 14.05 27.47 -8.10
N ARG A 76 13.14 26.48 -8.05
CA ARG A 76 12.87 25.61 -9.20
C ARG A 76 12.41 26.40 -10.43
N ARG A 77 11.45 27.31 -10.25
CA ARG A 77 10.94 28.17 -11.34
C ARG A 77 12.02 29.08 -11.91
N ALA A 78 12.88 29.64 -11.05
CA ALA A 78 14.00 30.46 -11.49
C ALA A 78 15.04 29.65 -12.30
N GLY A 79 15.23 28.36 -11.97
CA GLY A 79 16.08 27.45 -12.72
C GLY A 79 15.47 27.02 -14.07
N GLU A 80 14.16 26.81 -14.13
CA GLU A 80 13.44 26.51 -15.38
C GLU A 80 13.42 27.71 -16.34
N ALA A 81 13.26 28.94 -15.83
CA ALA A 81 13.28 30.16 -16.64
C ALA A 81 14.68 30.56 -17.15
N ARG A 82 15.74 29.92 -16.64
CA ARG A 82 17.13 30.12 -17.08
C ARG A 82 17.59 29.10 -18.12
N ARG A 83 16.74 28.13 -18.49
CA ARG A 83 16.99 27.15 -19.56
C ARG A 83 16.28 27.59 -20.83
#